data_AF-A0AA47MVT9-F1
#
_entry.id   AF-A0AA47MVT9-F1
#
_cell.length_a   1.000
_cell.length_b   1.000
_cell.length_c   1.000
_cell.angle_alpha   90.00
_cell.angle_beta   90.00
_cell.angle_gamma   90.00
#
_symmetry.space_group_name_H-M   'P 1'
#
loop_
_entity.id
_entity.type
_entity.pdbx_description
1 polymer ?
#
loop_
_entity_poly.entity_id
_entity_poly.type
_entity_poly.pdbx_seq_one_letter_code
_entity_poly.pdbx_strand_id
1 'polypeptide(L)'
;MGAKKKNQSNTTGRGSAPPPFTVSEELAFANNEGRPMMAGVAGGLSSDPTASVGLSDAYVVDTNIVLREPPTVAFNLQEENIDDDETLSACESRVTMEVRTDNVRELYKRNLELDNEKKLLEIKKLKLEIQLLERNILRQCQGIGSVPKDSVSGETPVLSVL
;
A
#
# COMPACT_ATOMS: atom_id res chain seq x y z
N MET A 1 64.21 5.14 15.47
CA MET A 1 63.72 5.30 14.09
C MET A 1 62.20 5.29 14.13
N GLY A 2 61.56 6.45 13.94
CA GLY A 2 60.10 6.59 14.06
C GLY A 2 59.38 6.15 12.78
N ALA A 3 58.38 5.29 12.91
CA ALA A 3 57.51 4.90 11.80
C ALA A 3 56.53 6.06 11.49
N LYS A 4 56.61 6.62 10.28
CA LYS A 4 55.66 7.62 9.79
C LYS A 4 54.33 6.93 9.44
N LYS A 5 53.29 7.18 10.24
CA LYS A 5 51.90 6.79 9.93
C LYS A 5 51.39 7.62 8.75
N LYS A 6 51.20 7.00 7.59
CA LYS A 6 50.55 7.64 6.43
C LYS A 6 49.05 7.69 6.70
N ASN A 7 48.49 8.89 6.80
CA ASN A 7 47.04 9.10 6.79
C ASN A 7 46.51 8.78 5.38
N GLN A 8 45.60 7.82 5.25
CA GLN A 8 44.78 7.69 4.05
C GLN A 8 43.84 8.89 4.01
N SER A 9 43.91 9.68 2.95
CA SER A 9 42.84 10.60 2.59
C SER A 9 41.63 9.76 2.15
N ASN A 10 40.50 9.97 2.83
CA ASN A 10 39.22 9.39 2.44
C ASN A 10 38.88 9.84 1.00
N THR A 11 39.11 8.96 0.03
CA THR A 11 38.67 9.18 -1.34
C THR A 11 37.22 8.70 -1.45
N THR A 12 36.27 9.60 -1.20
CA THR A 12 34.87 9.36 -1.54
C THR A 12 34.73 9.39 -3.06
N GLY A 13 34.07 8.39 -3.66
CA GLY A 13 33.68 8.42 -5.07
C GLY A 13 34.35 7.39 -5.99
N ARG A 14 34.56 6.15 -5.55
CA ARG A 14 35.02 5.03 -6.41
C ARG A 14 33.88 4.17 -7.00
N GLY A 15 32.64 4.63 -6.90
CA GLY A 15 31.49 3.97 -7.55
C GLY A 15 31.37 4.39 -9.02
N SER A 16 30.84 3.51 -9.86
CA SER A 16 30.35 3.92 -11.18
C SER A 16 29.32 5.04 -11.01
N ALA A 17 29.16 5.89 -12.03
CA ALA A 17 28.09 6.87 -12.03
C ALA A 17 26.75 6.19 -11.71
N PRO A 18 25.90 6.81 -10.86
CA PRO A 18 24.59 6.26 -10.59
C PRO A 18 23.81 6.12 -11.91
N PRO A 19 22.97 5.09 -12.04
CA PRO A 19 22.14 4.92 -13.22
C PRO A 19 21.22 6.15 -13.40
N PRO A 20 20.77 6.44 -14.63
CA PRO A 20 19.78 7.48 -14.86
C PRO A 20 18.48 7.14 -14.12
N PHE A 21 17.74 8.18 -13.75
CA PHE A 21 16.45 8.02 -13.07
C PHE A 21 15.45 7.28 -13.96
N THR A 22 14.65 6.44 -13.31
CA THR A 22 13.48 5.81 -13.92
C THR A 22 12.34 6.83 -14.09
N VAL A 23 11.39 6.56 -14.98
CA VAL A 23 10.20 7.40 -15.18
C VAL A 23 9.42 7.62 -13.86
N SER A 24 9.37 6.59 -13.01
CA SER A 24 8.76 6.68 -11.68
C SER A 24 9.50 7.62 -10.73
N GLU A 25 10.83 7.64 -10.78
CA GLU A 25 11.64 8.54 -9.94
C GLU A 25 11.50 9.99 -10.40
N GLU A 26 11.51 10.24 -11.71
CA GLU A 26 11.29 11.57 -12.26
C GLU A 26 9.92 12.16 -11.85
N LEU A 27 8.85 11.35 -11.94
CA LEU A 27 7.53 11.75 -11.44
C LEU A 27 7.51 12.00 -9.93
N ALA A 28 8.27 11.22 -9.16
CA ALA A 28 8.38 11.43 -7.72
C ALA A 28 9.06 12.76 -7.38
N PHE A 29 10.10 13.16 -8.12
CA PHE A 29 10.74 14.46 -7.95
C PHE A 29 9.82 15.60 -8.37
N ALA A 30 9.17 15.49 -9.53
CA ALA A 30 8.22 16.49 -10.03
C ALA A 30 7.07 16.76 -9.03
N ASN A 31 6.54 15.70 -8.39
CA ASN A 31 5.48 15.83 -7.37
C ASN A 31 5.95 16.48 -6.05
N ASN A 32 7.27 16.53 -5.82
CA ASN A 32 7.89 17.15 -4.66
C ASN A 32 8.40 18.57 -4.95
N GLU A 33 8.28 19.06 -6.19
CA GLU A 33 8.60 20.44 -6.53
C GLU A 33 7.74 21.41 -5.69
N GLY A 34 8.39 22.44 -5.13
CA GLY A 34 7.74 23.44 -4.29
C GLY A 34 7.38 22.97 -2.87
N ARG A 35 7.60 21.70 -2.50
CA ARG A 35 7.48 21.27 -1.11
C ARG A 35 8.69 21.77 -0.32
N PRO A 36 8.51 22.36 0.87
CA PRO A 36 9.64 22.74 1.71
C PRO A 36 10.41 21.48 2.09
N MET A 37 11.63 21.33 1.55
CA MET A 37 12.54 20.26 1.96
C MET A 37 13.01 20.61 3.37
N MET A 38 12.62 19.81 4.35
CA MET A 38 13.15 19.95 5.71
C MET A 38 14.65 19.65 5.66
N ALA A 39 15.47 20.67 5.89
CA ALA A 39 16.89 20.45 6.13
C ALA A 39 17.03 19.48 7.31
N GLY A 40 17.87 18.46 7.16
CA GLY A 40 18.08 17.48 8.22
C GLY A 40 18.43 18.16 9.54
N VAL A 41 17.88 17.65 10.64
CA VAL A 41 18.27 18.11 11.97
C VAL A 41 19.73 17.75 12.23
N ALA A 42 20.52 18.69 12.76
CA ALA A 42 21.88 18.40 13.18
C ALA A 42 21.84 17.27 14.22
N GLY A 43 22.70 16.25 14.03
CA GLY A 43 22.80 15.11 14.92
C GLY A 43 22.99 15.53 16.38
N GLY A 44 22.31 14.82 17.28
CA GLY A 44 22.03 15.20 18.65
C GLY A 44 23.20 15.79 19.44
N LEU A 45 22.98 16.98 19.98
CA LEU A 45 23.73 17.50 21.11
C LEU A 45 22.96 17.18 22.39
N SER A 46 23.71 16.70 23.38
CA SER A 46 23.33 16.34 24.74
C SER A 46 22.00 16.92 25.23
N SER A 47 21.06 16.03 25.57
CA SER A 47 19.80 16.37 26.22
C SER A 47 20.04 16.92 27.62
N ASP A 48 19.75 18.20 27.82
CA ASP A 48 19.54 18.82 29.13
C ASP A 48 18.08 18.53 29.55
N PRO A 49 17.81 17.86 30.70
CA PRO A 49 16.46 17.37 31.02
C PRO A 49 15.45 18.46 31.44
N THR A 50 15.79 19.74 31.32
CA THR A 50 14.94 20.87 31.78
C THR A 50 14.13 21.54 30.67
N ALA A 51 14.29 21.14 29.41
CA ALA A 51 13.45 21.63 28.32
C ALA A 51 12.25 20.70 28.06
N SER A 52 11.33 20.60 29.02
CA SER A 52 9.96 20.17 28.74
C SER A 52 8.99 21.33 28.97
N VAL A 53 9.08 22.36 28.12
CA VAL A 53 7.89 23.18 27.85
C VAL A 53 7.04 22.40 26.85
N GLY A 54 6.61 21.22 27.29
CA GLY A 54 5.53 20.51 26.63
C GLY A 54 4.25 21.25 26.99
N LEU A 55 3.50 21.66 25.96
CA LEU A 55 2.07 21.96 26.06
C LEU A 55 1.33 20.69 26.51
N SER A 56 1.56 20.25 27.75
CA SER A 56 0.76 19.21 28.35
C SER A 56 -0.47 19.90 28.89
N ASP A 57 -1.56 19.77 28.14
CA ASP A 57 -2.91 20.10 28.58
C ASP A 57 -3.38 19.21 29.74
N ALA A 58 -2.51 18.36 30.29
CA ALA A 58 -2.79 17.51 31.44
C ALA A 58 -1.67 17.61 32.48
N TYR A 59 -2.06 17.52 33.75
CA TYR A 59 -1.15 17.44 34.89
C TYR A 59 -1.60 16.33 35.84
N VAL A 60 -0.68 15.81 36.65
CA VAL A 60 -0.98 14.72 37.60
C VAL A 60 -1.30 15.32 38.97
N VAL A 61 -2.43 14.92 39.54
CA VAL A 61 -2.80 15.19 40.94
C VAL A 61 -2.94 13.86 41.65
N ASP A 62 -2.12 13.67 42.69
CA ASP A 62 -1.94 12.41 43.41
C ASP A 62 -1.58 11.25 42.46
N THR A 63 -2.57 10.44 42.05
CA THR A 63 -2.42 9.33 41.10
C THR A 63 -3.27 9.48 39.83
N ASN A 64 -3.99 10.60 39.68
CA ASN A 64 -4.92 10.83 38.58
C ASN A 64 -4.37 11.87 37.60
N ILE A 65 -4.58 11.63 36.31
CA ILE A 65 -4.24 12.58 35.25
C ILE A 65 -5.46 13.49 35.03
N VAL A 66 -5.29 14.80 35.24
CA VAL A 66 -6.35 15.83 35.12
C VAL A 66 -6.04 16.73 33.93
N LEU A 67 -7.03 16.93 33.06
CA LEU A 67 -6.94 17.84 31.91
C LEU A 67 -7.19 19.29 32.36
N ARG A 68 -6.41 20.25 31.84
CA ARG A 68 -6.60 21.69 32.03
C ARG A 68 -7.79 22.16 31.20
N GLU A 69 -8.55 23.09 31.77
CA GLU A 69 -9.64 23.77 31.08
C GLU A 69 -9.05 24.78 30.07
N PRO A 70 -9.50 24.77 28.81
CA PRO A 70 -9.00 25.69 27.80
C PRO A 70 -9.42 27.14 28.13
N PRO A 71 -8.59 28.14 27.84
CA PRO A 71 -8.91 29.53 28.13
C PRO A 71 -10.15 29.99 27.36
N THR A 72 -11.16 30.45 28.08
CA THR A 72 -12.38 31.04 27.50
C THR A 72 -12.06 32.42 26.95
N VAL A 73 -11.97 32.54 25.62
CA VAL A 73 -11.81 33.85 24.98
C VAL A 73 -13.19 34.52 24.94
N ALA A 74 -13.41 35.52 25.79
CA ALA A 74 -14.62 36.32 25.77
C ALA A 74 -14.64 37.18 24.48
N PHE A 75 -15.43 36.79 23.48
CA PHE A 75 -15.75 37.64 22.34
C PHE A 75 -16.77 38.70 22.77
N ASN A 76 -16.33 39.95 22.88
CA ASN A 76 -17.23 41.09 23.04
C ASN A 76 -17.97 41.33 21.71
N LEU A 77 -19.26 40.99 21.66
CA LEU A 77 -20.17 41.46 20.61
C LEU A 77 -20.60 42.89 20.97
N GLN A 78 -19.98 43.88 20.34
CA GLN A 78 -20.56 45.22 20.29
C GLN A 78 -21.69 45.20 19.27
N GLU A 79 -22.92 45.41 19.73
CA GLU A 79 -24.06 45.79 18.91
C GLU A 79 -23.80 47.18 18.31
N GLU A 80 -23.38 47.22 17.04
CA GLU A 80 -23.60 48.40 16.20
C GLU A 80 -24.76 48.10 15.24
N ASN A 81 -25.84 48.83 15.43
CA ASN A 81 -26.92 48.98 14.45
C ASN A 81 -26.33 49.62 13.19
N ILE A 82 -26.21 48.84 12.12
CA ILE A 82 -26.05 49.36 10.77
C ILE A 82 -27.25 48.88 9.97
N ASP A 83 -28.19 49.81 9.85
CA ASP A 83 -29.29 49.83 8.90
C ASP A 83 -28.74 50.17 7.50
N ASP A 84 -29.49 49.72 6.48
CA ASP A 84 -29.37 49.95 5.05
C ASP A 84 -28.33 49.17 4.19
N ASP A 85 -28.94 48.28 3.37
CA ASP A 85 -28.63 47.99 1.96
C ASP A 85 -27.26 47.43 1.59
N GLU A 86 -26.96 46.20 2.02
CA GLU A 86 -26.41 45.14 1.14
C GLU A 86 -26.41 43.78 1.86
N THR A 87 -27.61 43.23 2.08
CA THR A 87 -27.72 41.80 2.45
C THR A 87 -27.47 40.99 1.18
N LEU A 88 -26.21 40.60 0.93
CA LEU A 88 -25.89 39.55 -0.04
C LEU A 88 -26.46 38.22 0.46
N SER A 89 -27.72 38.03 0.07
CA SER A 89 -28.53 36.83 -0.05
C SER A 89 -27.83 35.53 0.36
N ALA A 90 -28.24 35.04 1.53
CA ALA A 90 -28.09 33.65 1.94
C ALA A 90 -28.87 32.73 1.00
N CYS A 91 -28.24 32.23 -0.06
CA CYS A 91 -28.87 31.24 -0.97
C CYS A 91 -27.89 30.28 -1.66
N GLU A 92 -26.76 29.86 -1.06
CA GLU A 92 -25.98 28.78 -1.70
C GLU A 92 -25.06 27.97 -0.78
N SER A 93 -25.58 27.21 0.19
CA SER A 93 -24.80 26.08 0.76
C SER A 93 -25.62 25.09 1.61
N ARG A 94 -26.72 24.57 1.07
CA ARG A 94 -27.28 23.29 1.55
C ARG A 94 -27.39 22.22 0.46
N VAL A 95 -27.27 22.60 -0.82
CA VAL A 95 -27.34 21.69 -1.98
C VAL A 95 -25.96 21.09 -2.32
N THR A 96 -24.85 21.65 -1.84
CA THR A 96 -23.49 21.21 -2.26
C THR A 96 -22.85 20.15 -1.37
N MET A 97 -23.49 19.73 -0.27
CA MET A 97 -22.96 18.66 0.59
C MET A 97 -23.52 17.28 0.21
N GLU A 98 -24.80 17.18 -0.14
CA GLU A 98 -25.42 15.92 -0.58
C GLU A 98 -24.83 15.43 -1.92
N VAL A 99 -24.71 16.33 -2.90
CA VAL A 99 -24.11 16.04 -4.23
C VAL A 99 -22.64 15.59 -4.13
N ARG A 100 -21.89 16.02 -3.11
CA ARG A 100 -20.50 15.56 -2.88
C ARG A 100 -20.43 14.16 -2.29
N THR A 101 -21.37 13.79 -1.41
CA THR A 101 -21.39 12.46 -0.80
C THR A 101 -21.90 11.37 -1.73
N ASP A 102 -22.77 11.71 -2.67
CA ASP A 102 -23.25 10.78 -3.70
C ASP A 102 -22.11 10.29 -4.58
N ASN A 103 -21.16 11.16 -4.93
CA ASN A 103 -19.94 10.77 -5.65
C ASN A 103 -19.08 9.75 -4.89
N VAL A 104 -18.98 9.85 -3.56
CA VAL A 104 -18.21 8.90 -2.75
C VAL A 104 -18.95 7.56 -2.63
N ARG A 105 -20.27 7.61 -2.45
CA ARG A 105 -21.13 6.41 -2.37
C ARG A 105 -21.13 5.64 -3.68
N GLU A 106 -21.27 6.32 -4.81
CA GLU A 106 -21.22 5.72 -6.14
C GLU A 106 -19.84 5.13 -6.45
N LEU A 107 -18.77 5.83 -6.09
CA LEU A 107 -17.41 5.33 -6.25
C LEU A 107 -17.18 4.05 -5.44
N TYR A 108 -17.64 4.01 -4.18
CA TYR A 108 -17.56 2.81 -3.35
C TYR A 108 -18.36 1.66 -3.96
N LYS A 109 -19.59 1.92 -4.41
CA LYS A 109 -20.44 0.91 -5.06
C LYS A 109 -19.76 0.34 -6.31
N ARG A 110 -19.24 1.20 -7.19
CA ARG A 110 -18.52 0.80 -8.41
C ARG A 110 -17.28 -0.05 -8.10
N ASN A 111 -16.49 0.35 -7.11
CA ASN A 111 -15.31 -0.41 -6.71
C ASN A 111 -15.67 -1.80 -6.18
N LEU A 112 -16.74 -1.89 -5.37
CA LEU A 112 -17.24 -3.16 -4.86
C LEU A 112 -17.75 -4.07 -5.98
N GLU A 113 -18.43 -3.52 -6.98
CA GLU A 113 -18.89 -4.26 -8.16
C GLU A 113 -17.70 -4.81 -8.97
N LEU A 114 -16.67 -4.00 -9.21
CA LEU A 114 -15.45 -4.42 -9.90
C LEU A 114 -14.71 -5.55 -9.16
N ASP A 115 -14.61 -5.45 -7.82
CA ASP A 115 -13.99 -6.49 -7.01
C ASP A 115 -14.77 -7.81 -7.07
N ASN A 116 -16.11 -7.73 -7.06
CA ASN A 116 -16.95 -8.91 -7.20
C ASN A 116 -16.82 -9.53 -8.59
N GLU A 117 -16.83 -8.73 -9.65
CA GLU A 117 -16.63 -9.21 -11.02
C GLU A 117 -15.27 -9.90 -11.18
N LYS A 118 -14.20 -9.28 -10.67
CA LYS A 118 -12.86 -9.85 -10.68
C LYS A 118 -12.81 -11.21 -9.99
N LYS A 119 -13.40 -11.33 -8.80
CA LYS A 119 -13.49 -12.60 -8.06
C LYS A 119 -14.30 -13.66 -8.82
N LEU A 120 -15.40 -13.27 -9.47
CA LEU A 120 -16.20 -14.18 -10.28
C LEU A 120 -15.42 -14.72 -11.49
N LEU A 121 -14.66 -13.85 -12.16
CA LEU A 121 -13.79 -14.25 -13.27
C LEU A 121 -12.67 -15.17 -12.82
N GLU A 122 -12.07 -14.91 -11.65
CA GLU A 122 -11.04 -15.77 -11.06
C GLU A 122 -11.60 -17.16 -10.72
N ILE A 123 -12.78 -17.23 -10.10
CA ILE A 123 -13.48 -18.50 -9.85
C ILE A 123 -13.74 -19.25 -11.15
N LYS A 124 -14.19 -18.56 -12.20
CA LYS A 124 -14.46 -19.17 -13.51
C LYS A 124 -13.19 -19.71 -14.15
N LYS A 125 -12.08 -18.97 -14.07
CA LYS A 125 -10.76 -19.40 -14.55
C LYS A 125 -10.32 -20.69 -13.84
N LEU A 126 -10.36 -20.70 -12.51
CA LEU A 126 -9.97 -21.86 -11.72
C LEU A 126 -10.84 -23.09 -12.00
N LYS A 127 -12.15 -22.91 -12.18
CA LYS A 127 -13.05 -24.01 -12.57
C LYS A 127 -12.66 -24.63 -13.91
N LEU A 128 -12.31 -23.81 -14.91
CA LEU A 128 -11.86 -24.31 -16.21
C LEU A 128 -10.52 -25.03 -16.13
N GLU A 129 -9.59 -24.52 -15.31
CA GLU A 129 -8.30 -25.17 -15.06
C GLU A 129 -8.47 -26.54 -14.41
N ILE A 130 -9.33 -26.64 -13.38
CA ILE A 130 -9.69 -27.92 -12.75
C ILE A 130 -10.26 -28.89 -13.81
N GLN A 131 -11.22 -28.44 -14.64
CA GLN A 131 -11.80 -29.30 -15.68
C GLN A 131 -10.77 -29.80 -16.70
N LEU A 132 -9.80 -28.95 -17.07
CA LEU A 132 -8.72 -29.35 -17.97
C LEU A 132 -7.81 -30.40 -17.32
N LEU A 133 -7.46 -30.21 -16.06
CA LEU A 133 -6.65 -31.16 -15.29
C LEU A 133 -7.36 -32.49 -15.11
N GLU A 134 -8.64 -32.49 -14.74
CA GLU A 134 -9.48 -33.70 -14.63
C GLU A 134 -9.54 -34.47 -15.95
N ARG A 135 -9.74 -33.76 -17.07
CA ARG A 135 -9.73 -34.39 -18.41
C ARG A 135 -8.36 -34.98 -18.76
N ASN A 136 -7.27 -34.32 -18.38
CA ASN A 136 -5.92 -34.81 -18.63
C ASN A 136 -5.62 -36.07 -17.81
N ILE A 137 -5.99 -36.07 -16.52
CA ILE A 137 -5.89 -37.25 -15.65
C ILE A 137 -6.70 -38.40 -16.23
N LEU A 138 -7.95 -38.16 -16.65
CA LEU A 138 -8.78 -39.20 -17.26
C LEU A 138 -8.14 -39.82 -18.50
N ARG A 139 -7.51 -39.01 -19.37
CA ARG A 139 -6.77 -39.51 -20.55
C ARG A 139 -5.57 -40.36 -20.14
N GLN A 140 -4.82 -39.93 -19.13
CA GLN A 140 -3.67 -40.70 -18.63
C GLN A 140 -4.13 -42.05 -18.04
N CYS A 141 -5.21 -42.07 -17.25
CA CYS A 141 -5.75 -43.31 -16.70
C CYS A 141 -6.27 -44.28 -17.78
N GLN A 142 -6.85 -43.77 -18.87
CA GLN A 142 -7.29 -44.60 -20.00
C GLN A 142 -6.12 -45.13 -20.86
N GLY A 143 -4.96 -44.48 -20.84
CA GLY A 143 -3.76 -44.90 -21.58
C GLY A 143 -2.93 -46.01 -20.92
N ILE A 144 -3.18 -46.33 -19.64
CA ILE A 144 -2.40 -47.33 -18.88
C ILE A 144 -3.06 -48.74 -18.93
N GLY A 145 -4.17 -48.88 -19.66
CA GLY A 145 -5.00 -50.10 -19.72
C GLY A 145 -4.69 -51.12 -20.83
N SER A 146 -3.73 -50.88 -21.73
CA SER A 146 -3.36 -51.87 -22.75
C SER A 146 -2.04 -52.56 -22.38
N VAL A 147 -2.10 -53.49 -21.42
CA VAL A 147 -1.07 -54.53 -21.31
C VAL A 147 -1.15 -55.37 -22.60
N PRO A 148 -0.07 -55.50 -23.39
CA PRO A 148 -0.02 -56.47 -24.47
C PRO A 148 -0.22 -57.84 -23.85
N LYS A 149 -1.32 -58.52 -24.18
CA LYS A 149 -1.41 -59.95 -23.88
C LYS A 149 -0.32 -60.62 -24.69
N ASP A 150 0.69 -61.12 -23.99
CA ASP A 150 1.63 -62.09 -24.50
C ASP A 150 0.84 -63.25 -25.12
N SER A 151 0.66 -63.25 -26.44
CA SER A 151 0.45 -64.48 -27.18
C SER A 151 1.82 -65.13 -27.35
N VAL A 152 2.26 -65.78 -26.27
CA VAL A 152 3.39 -66.70 -26.25
C VAL A 152 3.14 -67.74 -27.34
N SER A 153 4.00 -67.71 -28.35
CA SER A 153 4.23 -68.76 -29.32
C SER A 153 4.54 -70.07 -28.60
N GLY A 154 3.59 -71.01 -28.64
CA GLY A 154 3.80 -72.41 -28.30
C GLY A 154 3.68 -73.27 -29.54
N GLU A 155 4.57 -73.06 -30.52
CA GLU A 155 4.77 -74.03 -31.60
C GLU A 155 5.39 -75.29 -31.00
N THR A 156 4.63 -76.38 -30.97
CA THR A 156 5.16 -77.72 -30.70
C THR A 156 5.86 -78.23 -31.96
N PRO A 157 7.16 -78.59 -31.93
CA PRO A 157 7.76 -79.33 -33.03
C PRO A 157 7.27 -80.78 -32.99
N VAL A 158 6.70 -81.20 -34.11
CA VAL A 158 6.35 -82.59 -34.41
C VAL A 158 7.64 -83.40 -34.44
N LEU A 159 7.79 -84.36 -33.52
CA LEU A 159 8.82 -85.39 -33.61
C LEU A 159 8.15 -86.72 -33.94
N SER A 160 8.16 -87.03 -35.23
CA SER A 160 7.80 -88.31 -35.81
C SER A 160 8.82 -89.37 -35.42
N VAL A 161 8.38 -90.37 -34.65
CA VAL A 161 9.05 -91.68 -34.54
C VAL A 161 7.97 -92.76 -34.42
N LEU A 162 7.71 -93.46 -35.52
CA LEU A 162 7.54 -94.91 -35.66
C LEU A 162 7.19 -95.25 -37.10
#